data_AF-F4BUW5-F1
#
_entry.id   AF-F4BUW5-F1
#
_cell.length_a   1.000
_cell.length_b   1.000
_cell.length_c   1.000
_cell.angle_alpha   90.00
_cell.angle_beta   90.00
_cell.angle_gamma   90.00
#
_symmetry.space_group_name_H-M   'P 1'
#
loop_
_entity.id
_entity.type
_entity.pdbx_description
1 polymer ?
#
loop_
_entity_poly.entity_id
_entity_poly.type
_entity_poly.pdbx_seq_one_letter_code
_entity_poly.pdbx_strand_id
1 'polypeptide(L)'
;MMMEEPAFITIPYQEFKVIVQEVHSLRDQIAALEARQTADIERLALDIALDRQRLTKLEKVEPQPLQKDRGEILRALIVANGGKMLAKDARQKMHLSKQLFSMLINSMDDIETKPLHSDKRKLVLTLK
;
A
#
# COMPACT_ATOMS: atom_id res chain seq x y z
N MET A 1 -6.04 12.73 -61.50
CA MET A 1 -6.90 12.48 -60.33
C MET A 1 -8.23 11.97 -60.85
N MET A 2 -8.56 10.70 -60.60
CA MET A 2 -9.90 10.17 -60.88
C MET A 2 -10.81 10.81 -59.84
N MET A 3 -11.72 11.69 -60.26
CA MET A 3 -12.77 12.16 -59.37
C MET A 3 -13.78 11.01 -59.27
N GLU A 4 -13.92 10.42 -58.09
CA GLU A 4 -15.00 9.47 -57.83
C GLU A 4 -16.33 10.20 -58.08
N GLU A 5 -17.07 9.75 -59.09
CA GLU A 5 -18.42 10.26 -59.33
C GLU A 5 -19.29 9.92 -58.13
N PRO A 6 -20.10 10.87 -57.61
CA PRO A 6 -20.91 10.62 -56.43
C PRO A 6 -21.92 9.49 -56.72
N ALA A 7 -21.85 8.42 -55.93
CA ALA A 7 -22.83 7.36 -55.96
C ALA A 7 -24.15 7.87 -55.35
N PHE A 8 -25.17 8.05 -56.19
CA PHE A 8 -26.50 8.42 -55.74
C PHE A 8 -27.28 7.18 -55.31
N ILE A 9 -27.72 7.15 -54.06
CA ILE A 9 -28.55 6.08 -53.51
C ILE A 9 -29.96 6.65 -53.30
N THR A 10 -30.96 6.00 -53.88
CA THR A 10 -32.37 6.34 -53.66
C THR A 10 -32.96 5.40 -52.64
N ILE A 11 -33.48 5.97 -51.55
CA ILE A 11 -34.23 5.24 -50.52
C ILE A 11 -35.64 5.79 -50.40
N PRO A 12 -36.63 4.94 -50.05
CA PRO A 12 -37.97 5.40 -49.73
C PRO A 12 -37.96 6.43 -48.60
N TYR A 13 -38.78 7.47 -48.73
CA TYR A 13 -38.85 8.55 -47.73
C TYR A 13 -39.18 8.04 -46.32
N GLN A 14 -40.00 7.00 -46.19
CA GLN A 14 -40.34 6.42 -44.90
C GLN A 14 -39.13 5.76 -44.22
N GLU A 15 -38.30 5.07 -44.99
CA GLU A 15 -37.06 4.46 -44.48
C GLU A 15 -36.05 5.54 -44.07
N PHE A 16 -35.90 6.59 -44.89
CA PHE A 16 -35.08 7.75 -44.51
C PHE A 16 -35.54 8.39 -43.21
N LYS A 17 -36.86 8.57 -43.04
CA LYS A 17 -37.44 9.16 -41.83
C LYS A 17 -37.16 8.32 -40.59
N VAL A 18 -37.30 6.99 -40.69
CA VAL A 18 -36.96 6.06 -39.59
C VAL A 18 -35.48 6.14 -39.25
N ILE A 19 -34.60 6.16 -40.25
CA ILE A 19 -33.14 6.28 -40.02
C ILE A 19 -32.82 7.59 -39.31
N VAL A 20 -33.40 8.72 -39.73
CA VAL A 20 -33.17 10.02 -39.08
C VAL A 20 -33.67 10.01 -37.63
N GLN A 21 -34.81 9.39 -37.36
CA GLN A 21 -35.33 9.24 -35.99
C GLN A 21 -34.41 8.39 -35.13
N GLU A 22 -33.91 7.27 -35.66
CA GLU A 22 -32.97 6.40 -34.94
C GLU A 22 -31.64 7.12 -34.69
N VAL A 23 -31.13 7.89 -35.65
CA VAL A 23 -29.92 8.70 -35.47
C VAL A 23 -30.10 9.73 -34.36
N HIS A 24 -31.26 10.38 -34.26
CA HIS A 24 -31.55 11.29 -33.15
C HIS A 24 -31.62 10.55 -31.81
N SER A 25 -32.33 9.42 -31.75
CA SER A 25 -32.42 8.59 -30.55
C SER A 25 -31.03 8.14 -30.06
N LEU A 26 -30.18 7.67 -30.98
CA LEU A 26 -28.81 7.25 -30.66
C LEU A 26 -27.95 8.41 -30.20
N ARG A 27 -28.09 9.61 -30.79
CA ARG A 27 -27.38 10.81 -30.34
C ARG A 27 -27.78 11.20 -28.92
N ASP A 28 -29.06 11.14 -28.60
CA ASP A 28 -29.56 11.44 -27.25
C ASP A 28 -29.04 10.42 -26.23
N GLN A 29 -28.99 9.14 -26.59
CA GLN A 29 -28.40 8.09 -25.75
C GLN A 29 -26.91 8.30 -25.52
N ILE A 30 -26.15 8.69 -26.56
CA ILE A 30 -24.72 8.99 -26.45
C ILE A 30 -24.52 10.19 -25.50
N ALA A 31 -25.27 11.28 -25.68
CA ALA A 31 -25.16 12.45 -24.82
C ALA A 31 -25.47 12.11 -23.34
N ALA A 32 -26.48 11.27 -23.09
CA ALA A 32 -26.80 10.80 -21.75
C ALA A 32 -25.69 9.92 -21.15
N LEU A 33 -25.05 9.07 -21.96
CA LEU A 33 -23.92 8.24 -21.54
C LEU A 33 -22.68 9.08 -21.22
N GLU A 34 -22.34 10.05 -22.06
CA GLU A 34 -21.22 10.97 -21.85
C GLU A 34 -21.40 11.80 -20.57
N ALA A 35 -22.63 12.27 -20.31
CA ALA A 35 -22.95 12.99 -19.08
C ALA A 35 -22.75 12.12 -17.83
N ARG A 36 -23.19 10.85 -17.87
CA ARG A 36 -22.99 9.88 -16.78
C ARG A 36 -21.51 9.56 -16.58
N GLN A 37 -20.79 9.31 -17.67
CA GLN A 37 -19.36 9.01 -17.63
C GLN A 37 -18.57 10.17 -17.00
N THR A 38 -18.91 11.42 -17.34
CA THR A 38 -18.27 12.60 -16.75
C THR A 38 -18.50 12.65 -15.23
N ALA A 39 -19.75 12.46 -14.78
CA ALA A 39 -20.07 12.43 -13.35
C ALA A 39 -19.37 11.29 -12.59
N ASP A 40 -19.28 10.10 -13.19
CA ASP A 40 -18.60 8.95 -12.60
C ASP A 40 -17.08 9.19 -12.49
N ILE A 41 -16.45 9.80 -13.51
CA ILE A 41 -15.03 10.16 -13.49
C ILE A 41 -14.74 11.15 -12.36
N GLU A 42 -15.57 12.18 -12.20
CA GLU A 42 -15.41 13.19 -11.14
C GLU A 42 -15.52 12.54 -9.75
N ARG A 43 -16.50 11.66 -9.56
CA ARG A 43 -16.67 10.92 -8.30
C ARG A 43 -15.47 10.02 -8.00
N LEU A 44 -15.01 9.24 -8.99
CA LEU A 44 -13.85 8.38 -8.83
C LEU A 44 -12.59 9.17 -8.50
N ALA A 45 -12.39 10.33 -9.14
CA ALA A 45 -11.25 11.20 -8.86
C ALA A 45 -11.26 11.71 -7.40
N LEU A 46 -12.43 12.08 -6.88
CA LEU A 46 -12.60 12.47 -5.48
C LEU A 46 -12.31 11.31 -4.51
N ASP A 47 -12.86 10.13 -4.78
CA ASP A 47 -12.64 8.94 -3.95
C ASP A 47 -11.15 8.57 -3.90
N ILE A 48 -10.48 8.58 -5.07
CA ILE A 48 -9.03 8.33 -5.17
C ILE A 48 -8.23 9.38 -4.38
N ALA A 49 -8.60 10.66 -4.46
CA ALA A 49 -7.92 11.73 -3.73
C ALA A 49 -8.07 11.56 -2.21
N LEU A 50 -9.27 11.23 -1.73
CA LEU A 50 -9.55 10.97 -0.32
C LEU A 50 -8.76 9.75 0.19
N ASP A 51 -8.73 8.66 -0.58
CA ASP A 51 -8.00 7.47 -0.20
C ASP A 51 -6.49 7.69 -0.21
N ARG A 52 -5.94 8.42 -1.19
CA ARG A 52 -4.53 8.83 -1.17
C ARG A 52 -4.22 9.65 0.08
N GLN A 53 -5.07 10.60 0.44
CA GLN A 53 -4.88 11.41 1.66
C GLN A 53 -4.91 10.54 2.93
N ARG A 54 -5.82 9.57 3.00
CA ARG A 54 -5.88 8.60 4.12
C ARG A 54 -4.63 7.74 4.19
N LEU A 55 -4.18 7.21 3.05
CA LEU A 55 -2.96 6.41 2.96
C LEU A 55 -1.71 7.22 3.36
N THR A 56 -1.57 8.47 2.92
CA THR A 56 -0.44 9.32 3.34
C THR A 56 -0.43 9.57 4.85
N LYS A 57 -1.60 9.67 5.50
CA LYS A 57 -1.70 9.75 6.97
C LYS A 57 -1.31 8.43 7.64
N LEU A 58 -1.62 7.30 7.01
CA LEU A 58 -1.24 5.96 7.45
C LEU A 58 0.20 5.57 7.08
N GLU A 59 0.89 6.28 6.18
CA GLU A 59 2.31 6.06 5.89
C GLU A 59 3.20 6.84 6.87
N LYS A 60 2.68 7.92 7.47
CA LYS A 60 3.27 8.61 8.63
C LYS A 60 3.00 7.84 9.93
N VAL A 61 3.26 6.54 9.93
CA VAL A 61 3.30 5.75 11.18
C VAL A 61 4.60 6.12 11.87
N GLU A 62 4.53 6.93 12.92
CA GLU A 62 5.52 6.76 13.98
C GLU A 62 5.55 5.26 14.32
N PRO A 63 6.74 4.61 14.37
CA PRO A 63 6.82 3.18 14.64
C PRO A 63 5.88 2.89 15.81
N GLN A 64 4.92 1.98 15.60
CA GLN A 64 3.84 1.72 16.56
C GLN A 64 4.40 1.75 17.99
N PRO A 65 3.67 2.26 19.00
CA PRO A 65 4.11 2.26 20.41
C PRO A 65 4.81 0.95 20.81
N LEU A 66 4.30 -0.18 20.29
CA LEU A 66 4.84 -1.53 20.39
C LEU A 66 6.33 -1.72 20.03
N GLN A 67 6.95 -0.89 19.17
CA GLN A 67 8.37 -1.01 18.82
C GLN A 67 9.29 -0.27 19.79
N LYS A 68 8.90 0.91 20.30
CA LYS A 68 9.59 1.55 21.44
C LYS A 68 9.48 0.66 22.68
N ASP A 69 8.29 0.11 22.93
CA ASP A 69 8.06 -0.86 23.99
C ASP A 69 8.96 -2.11 23.84
N ARG A 70 9.20 -2.60 22.61
CA ARG A 70 10.07 -3.77 22.40
C ARG A 70 11.52 -3.54 22.81
N GLY A 71 12.07 -2.36 22.55
CA GLY A 71 13.42 -2.00 23.00
C GLY A 71 13.48 -1.89 24.52
N GLU A 72 12.47 -1.28 25.15
CA GLU A 72 12.36 -1.19 26.61
C GLU A 72 12.19 -2.55 27.27
N ILE A 73 11.39 -3.45 26.68
CA ILE A 73 11.23 -4.83 27.13
C ILE A 73 12.56 -5.59 27.04
N LEU A 74 13.32 -5.43 25.95
CA LEU A 74 14.63 -6.06 25.82
C LEU A 74 15.61 -5.53 26.88
N ARG A 75 15.63 -4.21 27.14
CA ARG A 75 16.41 -3.62 28.23
C ARG A 75 16.02 -4.21 29.59
N ALA A 76 14.73 -4.22 29.91
CA ALA A 76 14.22 -4.76 31.17
C ALA A 76 14.56 -6.24 31.34
N LEU A 77 14.48 -7.04 30.26
CA LEU A 77 14.90 -8.44 30.25
C LEU A 77 16.39 -8.58 30.54
N ILE A 78 17.26 -7.78 29.92
CA ILE A 78 18.70 -7.84 30.18
C ILE A 78 19.02 -7.46 31.63
N VAL A 79 18.41 -6.39 32.15
CA VAL A 79 18.57 -5.96 33.55
C VAL A 79 18.10 -7.05 34.52
N ALA A 80 16.93 -7.65 34.27
CA ALA A 80 16.38 -8.74 35.09
C ALA A 80 17.26 -10.01 35.09
N ASN A 81 18.15 -10.18 34.11
CA ASN A 81 19.12 -11.29 34.05
C ASN A 81 20.54 -10.86 34.51
N GLY A 82 20.67 -9.76 35.26
CA GLY A 82 21.94 -9.30 35.82
C GLY A 82 22.81 -8.51 34.84
N GLY A 83 22.19 -7.86 33.85
CA GLY A 83 22.85 -6.99 32.87
C GLY A 83 23.44 -7.73 31.67
N LYS A 84 23.33 -9.06 31.60
CA LYS A 84 23.78 -9.88 30.46
C LYS A 84 22.78 -11.00 30.16
N MET A 85 22.51 -11.27 28.89
CA MET A 85 21.57 -12.33 28.51
C MET A 85 21.95 -12.98 27.18
N LEU A 86 21.71 -14.28 27.01
CA LEU A 86 21.87 -14.93 25.71
C LEU A 86 20.86 -14.38 24.69
N ALA A 87 21.33 -14.05 23.49
CA ALA A 87 20.48 -13.54 22.42
C ALA A 87 19.36 -14.52 22.03
N LYS A 88 19.65 -15.83 22.10
CA LYS A 88 18.65 -16.88 21.85
C LYS A 88 17.51 -16.83 22.86
N ASP A 89 17.84 -16.65 24.14
CA ASP A 89 16.87 -16.71 25.23
C ASP A 89 16.04 -15.43 25.29
N ALA A 90 16.69 -14.27 25.07
CA ALA A 90 16.00 -12.99 24.91
C ALA A 90 14.97 -13.05 23.77
N ARG A 91 15.39 -13.52 22.58
CA ARG A 91 14.49 -13.71 21.43
C ARG A 91 13.31 -14.62 21.75
N GLN A 92 13.56 -15.72 22.45
CA GLN A 92 12.52 -16.69 22.81
C GLN A 92 11.52 -16.10 23.81
N LYS A 93 11.99 -15.38 24.84
CA LYS A 93 11.11 -14.69 25.82
C LYS A 93 10.30 -13.57 25.16
N MET A 94 10.83 -12.93 24.13
CA MET A 94 10.10 -11.89 23.37
C MET A 94 9.19 -12.46 22.27
N HIS A 95 9.17 -13.78 22.05
CA HIS A 95 8.41 -14.43 20.97
C HIS A 95 8.68 -13.84 19.57
N LEU A 96 9.93 -13.44 19.29
CA LEU A 96 10.32 -12.83 18.02
C LEU A 96 10.95 -13.84 17.05
N SER A 97 10.69 -13.64 15.75
CA SER A 97 11.43 -14.32 14.69
C SER A 97 12.89 -13.86 14.70
N LYS A 98 13.78 -14.67 14.12
CA LYS A 98 15.22 -14.33 14.06
C LYS A 98 15.46 -13.00 13.34
N GLN A 99 14.75 -12.77 12.23
CA GLN A 99 14.87 -11.55 11.43
C GLN A 99 14.40 -10.31 12.21
N LEU A 100 13.21 -10.36 12.81
CA LEU A 100 12.66 -9.25 13.60
C LEU A 100 13.56 -8.90 14.79
N PHE A 101 14.11 -9.93 15.45
CA PHE A 101 15.02 -9.73 16.58
C PHE A 101 16.35 -9.11 16.16
N SER A 102 16.92 -9.54 15.03
CA SER A 102 18.14 -8.92 14.49
C SER A 102 17.91 -7.46 14.09
N MET A 103 16.77 -7.12 13.49
CA MET A 103 16.42 -5.73 13.18
C MET A 103 16.28 -4.88 14.45
N LEU A 104 15.64 -5.43 15.50
CA LEU A 104 15.50 -4.74 16.79
C LEU A 104 16.86 -4.43 17.44
N ILE A 105 17.79 -5.39 17.47
CA ILE A 105 19.13 -5.14 18.01
C ILE A 105 19.86 -4.08 17.20
N ASN A 106 19.77 -4.14 15.86
CA ASN A 106 20.43 -3.18 14.97
C ASN A 106 19.85 -1.77 15.08
N SER A 107 18.60 -1.62 15.51
CA SER A 107 17.99 -0.31 15.77
C SER A 107 18.29 0.26 17.15
N MET A 108 19.03 -0.46 17.99
CA MET A 108 19.34 -0.11 19.38
C MET A 108 20.84 0.14 19.56
N ASP A 109 21.22 1.40 19.78
CA ASP A 109 22.62 1.79 19.95
C ASP A 109 23.18 1.48 21.35
N ASP A 110 22.33 1.16 22.31
CA ASP A 110 22.63 0.95 23.73
C ASP A 110 22.89 -0.53 24.09
N ILE A 111 22.74 -1.45 23.13
CA ILE A 111 23.00 -2.88 23.31
C ILE A 111 24.26 -3.30 22.55
N GLU A 112 25.14 -4.00 23.24
CA GLU A 112 26.32 -4.63 22.67
C GLU A 112 26.10 -6.14 22.55
N THR A 113 26.51 -6.72 21.42
CA THR A 113 26.43 -8.16 21.16
C THR A 113 27.83 -8.76 21.10
N LYS A 114 28.16 -9.67 22.03
CA LYS A 114 29.48 -10.33 22.11
C LYS A 114 29.37 -11.85 22.06
N PRO A 115 30.34 -12.58 21.49
CA PRO A 115 30.41 -14.03 21.62
C PRO A 115 30.54 -14.45 23.08
N LEU A 116 29.85 -15.52 23.48
CA LEU A 116 29.98 -16.11 24.81
C LEU A 116 31.39 -16.71 24.96
N HIS A 117 32.04 -16.44 26.10
CA HIS A 117 33.40 -16.92 26.35
C HIS A 117 33.52 -18.45 26.32
N SER A 118 32.52 -19.17 26.83
CA SER A 118 32.51 -20.64 26.88
C SER A 118 32.08 -21.30 25.56
N ASP A 119 31.29 -20.63 24.72
CA ASP A 119 30.91 -21.13 23.39
C ASP A 119 30.77 -19.94 22.44
N LYS A 120 31.82 -19.69 21.64
CA LYS A 120 31.87 -18.56 20.71
C LYS A 120 30.77 -18.58 19.64
N ARG A 121 30.04 -19.68 19.48
CA ARG A 121 28.88 -19.79 18.58
C ARG A 121 27.61 -19.16 19.16
N LYS A 122 27.58 -18.92 20.47
CA LYS A 122 26.46 -18.27 21.16
C LYS A 122 26.78 -16.79 21.35
N LEU A 123 25.74 -15.96 21.23
CA LEU A 123 25.85 -14.51 21.41
C LEU A 123 25.21 -14.11 22.73
N VAL A 124 25.87 -13.18 23.42
CA VAL A 124 25.44 -12.53 24.66
C VAL A 124 25.16 -11.07 24.35
N LEU A 125 24.03 -10.58 24.85
CA LEU A 125 23.62 -9.18 24.84
C LEU A 125 23.98 -8.54 26.17
N THR A 126 24.58 -7.36 26.12
CA THR A 126 24.93 -6.54 27.29
C THR A 126 24.54 -5.10 27.04
N LEU A 127 24.10 -4.40 28.08
CA LEU A 127 23.90 -2.94 27.98
C LEU A 127 25.27 -2.25 27.94
N LYS A 128 25.39 -1.21 27.12
CA LYS A 128 26.59 -0.35 27.08
C LYS A 128 26.72 0.51 28.33
#